data_AF-A0A8I1A9W1-F1
#
_entry.id   AF-A0A8I1A9W1-F1
#
_cell.length_a   1.000
_cell.length_b   1.000
_cell.length_c   1.000
_cell.angle_alpha   90.00
_cell.angle_beta   90.00
_cell.angle_gamma   90.00
#
_symmetry.space_group_name_H-M   'P 1'
#
loop_
_entity.id
_entity.type
_entity.pdbx_description
1 polymer ?
#
loop_
_entity_poly.entity_id
_entity_poly.type
_entity_poly.pdbx_seq_one_letter_code
_entity_poly.pdbx_strand_id
1 'polypeptide(L)'
;MAKTEVAIVTEHRAGVLIPVPLLATALILQGTFAVINADGYAISSADVGGLNQTCLGIWDHSAENTGVDGDVLGNVSRKKQFLVRNSTKNPVAQADLGKPVYIEDNQTISKTDDGGNLSLGGVFMGFDTQYEDCVWVEI
;
A
#
# COMPACT_ATOMS: atom_id res chain seq x y z
N MET A 1 25.39 -24.74 -31.86
CA MET A 1 24.63 -23.53 -31.51
C MET A 1 25.62 -22.40 -31.35
N ALA A 2 25.45 -21.26 -32.01
CA ALA A 2 26.37 -20.13 -31.89
C ALA A 2 26.28 -19.55 -30.47
N LYS A 3 27.43 -19.20 -29.88
CA LYS A 3 27.50 -18.59 -28.55
C LYS A 3 26.96 -17.15 -28.63
N THR A 4 26.08 -16.77 -27.73
CA THR A 4 25.65 -15.37 -27.59
C THR A 4 26.77 -14.56 -26.97
N GLU A 5 27.27 -13.55 -27.69
CA GLU A 5 28.40 -12.69 -27.27
C GLU A 5 27.96 -11.27 -26.89
N VAL A 6 26.68 -10.94 -27.07
CA VAL A 6 26.11 -9.63 -26.72
C VAL A 6 25.66 -9.66 -25.26
N ALA A 7 26.31 -8.87 -24.41
CA ALA A 7 25.85 -8.63 -23.05
C ALA A 7 24.61 -7.73 -23.05
N ILE A 8 23.61 -8.07 -22.24
CA ILE A 8 22.46 -7.21 -21.96
C ILE A 8 22.80 -6.39 -20.70
N VAL A 9 22.81 -5.07 -20.82
CA VAL A 9 22.87 -4.19 -19.64
C VAL A 9 21.45 -4.01 -19.13
N THR A 10 21.17 -4.56 -17.96
CA THR A 10 19.86 -4.43 -17.30
C THR A 10 19.92 -3.29 -16.29
N GLU A 11 19.09 -2.27 -16.51
CA GLU A 11 18.93 -1.18 -15.56
C GLU A 11 18.18 -1.65 -14.31
N HIS A 12 18.59 -1.17 -13.14
CA HIS A 12 17.98 -1.53 -11.86
C HIS A 12 17.64 -0.27 -11.06
N ARG A 13 16.56 -0.36 -10.28
CA ARG A 13 16.17 0.64 -9.28
C ARG A 13 16.06 -0.02 -7.92
N ALA A 14 16.41 0.69 -6.84
CA ALA A 14 16.29 0.19 -5.47
C ALA A 14 14.84 -0.20 -5.12
N GLY A 15 13.85 0.40 -5.78
CA GLY A 15 12.44 0.01 -5.70
C GLY A 15 11.75 0.37 -4.38
N VAL A 16 12.42 1.10 -3.50
CA VAL A 16 11.88 1.61 -2.23
C VAL A 16 10.87 2.74 -2.46
N LEU A 17 11.17 3.61 -3.43
CA LEU A 17 10.25 4.64 -3.91
C LEU A 17 9.88 4.28 -5.36
N ILE A 18 8.60 4.13 -5.65
CA ILE A 18 8.11 3.87 -7.01
C ILE A 18 7.08 4.92 -7.43
N PRO A 19 7.19 5.47 -8.65
CA PRO A 19 6.12 6.29 -9.21
C PRO A 19 4.97 5.37 -9.66
N VAL A 20 3.74 5.77 -9.35
CA VAL A 20 2.51 5.06 -9.70
C VAL A 20 1.54 6.06 -10.35
N PRO A 21 0.93 5.73 -11.50
CA PRO A 21 -0.04 6.60 -12.18
C PRO A 21 -1.35 6.67 -11.40
N LEU A 22 -1.88 7.88 -11.23
CA LEU A 22 -3.18 8.11 -10.57
C LEU A 22 -4.33 7.96 -11.55
N LEU A 23 -5.45 7.43 -11.07
CA LEU A 23 -6.72 7.46 -11.79
C LEU A 23 -7.19 8.91 -11.97
N ALA A 24 -7.97 9.18 -13.01
CA ALA A 24 -8.60 10.48 -13.22
C ALA A 24 -9.42 10.88 -11.98
N THR A 25 -9.31 12.14 -11.58
CA THR A 25 -9.95 12.75 -10.39
C THR A 25 -9.56 12.14 -9.04
N ALA A 26 -8.54 11.28 -8.99
CA ALA A 26 -8.08 10.71 -7.74
C ALA A 26 -7.26 11.72 -6.92
N LEU A 27 -7.64 11.89 -5.65
CA LEU A 27 -6.87 12.61 -4.65
C LEU A 27 -6.15 11.60 -3.76
N ILE A 28 -4.81 11.65 -3.76
CA ILE A 28 -3.98 10.91 -2.82
C ILE A 28 -3.50 11.82 -1.71
N LEU A 29 -3.50 11.31 -0.48
CA LEU A 29 -3.02 12.03 0.69
C LEU A 29 -1.77 11.36 1.24
N GLN A 30 -0.76 12.17 1.55
CA GLN A 30 0.46 11.73 2.21
C GLN A 30 0.16 10.91 3.47
N GLY A 31 0.89 9.80 3.66
CA GLY A 31 0.76 8.95 4.84
C GLY A 31 -0.42 7.98 4.80
N THR A 32 -1.28 8.04 3.78
CA THR A 32 -2.33 7.03 3.57
C THR A 32 -1.82 5.84 2.76
N PHE A 33 -2.54 4.72 2.82
CA PHE A 33 -2.23 3.54 2.01
C PHE A 33 -2.22 3.86 0.51
N ALA A 34 -1.14 3.46 -0.13
CA ALA A 34 -1.00 3.53 -1.57
C ALA A 34 -1.61 2.30 -2.21
N VAL A 35 -2.81 2.48 -2.75
CA VAL A 35 -3.64 1.42 -3.26
C VAL A 35 -3.95 1.63 -4.74
N ILE A 36 -3.90 0.54 -5.51
CA ILE A 36 -4.25 0.52 -6.93
C ILE A 36 -5.51 -0.31 -7.18
N ASN A 37 -6.26 0.04 -8.22
CA ASN A 37 -7.36 -0.76 -8.73
C ASN A 37 -6.87 -1.93 -9.61
N ALA A 38 -7.82 -2.74 -10.10
CA ALA A 38 -7.54 -3.88 -10.98
C ALA A 38 -6.87 -3.48 -12.32
N ASP A 39 -7.07 -2.24 -12.77
CA ASP A 39 -6.48 -1.70 -13.99
C ASP A 39 -5.05 -1.16 -13.79
N GLY A 40 -4.56 -1.13 -12.55
CA GLY A 40 -3.20 -0.71 -12.21
C GLY A 40 -3.03 0.79 -11.93
N TYR A 41 -4.12 1.53 -11.77
CA TYR A 41 -4.11 2.95 -11.43
C TYR A 41 -4.35 3.17 -9.93
N ALA A 42 -3.67 4.17 -9.37
CA ALA A 42 -3.87 4.57 -7.99
C ALA A 42 -5.24 5.21 -7.77
N ILE A 43 -5.96 4.71 -6.77
CA ILE A 43 -7.29 5.19 -6.40
C ILE A 43 -7.22 6.33 -5.38
N SER A 44 -8.34 7.03 -5.22
CA SER A 44 -8.49 8.06 -4.20
C SER A 44 -8.29 7.48 -2.79
N SER A 45 -7.62 8.23 -1.92
CA SER A 45 -7.47 7.88 -0.50
C SER A 45 -8.81 7.83 0.26
N ALA A 46 -9.95 8.15 -0.37
CA ALA A 46 -11.28 7.99 0.19
C ALA A 46 -11.87 6.58 -0.04
N ASP A 47 -11.42 5.87 -1.08
CA ASP A 47 -12.05 4.62 -1.56
C ASP A 47 -11.18 3.38 -1.26
N VAL A 48 -10.31 3.49 -0.26
CA VAL A 48 -9.31 2.48 0.10
C VAL A 48 -9.92 1.39 1.00
N GLY A 49 -9.56 0.13 0.73
CA GLY A 49 -9.95 -1.03 1.54
C GLY A 49 -10.97 -1.96 0.85
N GLY A 50 -11.39 -1.64 -0.38
CA GLY A 50 -12.34 -2.45 -1.14
C GLY A 50 -11.73 -3.72 -1.75
N LEU A 51 -12.59 -4.56 -2.34
CA LEU A 51 -12.21 -5.79 -3.03
C LEU A 51 -11.42 -5.50 -4.33
N ASN A 52 -10.51 -6.41 -4.70
CA ASN A 52 -9.66 -6.33 -5.89
C ASN A 52 -8.72 -5.11 -5.91
N GLN A 53 -8.41 -4.56 -4.74
CA GLN A 53 -7.42 -3.51 -4.62
C GLN A 53 -6.08 -4.11 -4.20
N THR A 54 -4.98 -3.50 -4.63
CA THR A 54 -3.63 -3.95 -4.23
C THR A 54 -2.91 -2.83 -3.49
N CYS A 55 -2.49 -3.12 -2.27
CA CYS A 55 -1.60 -2.24 -1.52
C CYS A 55 -0.17 -2.33 -2.06
N LEU A 56 0.40 -1.20 -2.44
CA LEU A 56 1.80 -1.11 -2.88
C LEU A 56 2.72 -0.55 -1.80
N GLY A 57 2.18 0.11 -0.76
CA GLY A 57 2.95 0.83 0.25
C GLY A 57 2.16 1.98 0.87
N ILE A 58 2.86 3.06 1.22
CA ILE A 58 2.30 4.31 1.74
C ILE A 58 2.70 5.48 0.83
N TRP A 59 1.78 6.44 0.63
CA TRP A 59 2.07 7.65 -0.16
C TRP A 59 3.08 8.56 0.51
N ASP A 60 4.11 8.96 -0.25
CA ASP A 60 5.18 9.84 0.22
C ASP A 60 4.76 11.33 0.21
N HIS A 61 3.84 11.69 -0.69
CA HIS A 61 3.30 13.05 -0.83
C HIS A 61 1.82 13.03 -1.24
N SER A 62 1.13 14.16 -1.03
CA SER A 62 -0.23 14.35 -1.51
C SER A 62 -0.22 14.89 -2.95
N ALA A 63 -1.09 14.35 -3.79
CA ALA A 63 -1.26 14.78 -5.17
C ALA A 63 -2.72 14.59 -5.61
N GLU A 64 -3.17 15.38 -6.57
CA GLU A 64 -4.49 15.24 -7.16
C GLU A 64 -4.33 15.15 -8.67
N ASN A 65 -4.96 14.15 -9.29
CA ASN A 65 -5.03 14.06 -10.74
C ASN A 65 -6.35 14.66 -11.22
N THR A 66 -6.34 15.89 -11.72
CA THR A 66 -7.54 16.52 -12.30
C THR A 66 -7.72 16.23 -13.80
N GLY A 67 -6.81 15.47 -14.39
CA GLY A 67 -6.77 15.11 -15.82
C GLY A 67 -7.25 13.69 -16.10
N VAL A 68 -6.73 13.08 -17.17
CA VAL A 68 -7.02 11.68 -17.55
C VAL A 68 -6.16 10.70 -16.74
N ASP A 69 -6.49 9.41 -16.84
CA ASP A 69 -5.77 8.35 -16.13
C ASP A 69 -4.26 8.37 -16.44
N GLY A 70 -3.44 8.53 -15.40
CA GLY A 70 -1.98 8.53 -15.49
C GLY A 70 -1.32 9.86 -15.86
N ASP A 71 -2.06 10.96 -15.94
CA ASP A 71 -1.49 12.31 -16.14
C ASP A 71 -0.57 12.75 -14.99
N VAL A 72 -0.90 12.34 -13.77
CA VAL A 72 -0.12 12.62 -12.55
C VAL A 72 0.43 11.32 -11.98
N LEU A 73 1.68 11.37 -11.53
CA LEU A 73 2.35 10.27 -10.84
C LEU A 73 2.47 10.58 -9.35
N GLY A 74 2.10 9.63 -8.51
CA GLY A 74 2.34 9.65 -7.07
C GLY A 74 3.51 8.76 -6.71
N ASN A 75 4.27 9.13 -5.67
CA ASN A 75 5.40 8.34 -5.19
C ASN A 75 4.98 7.48 -4.00
N VAL A 76 5.17 6.16 -4.14
CA VAL A 76 4.88 5.17 -3.10
C VAL A 76 6.17 4.74 -2.42
N SER A 77 6.19 4.82 -1.09
CA SER A 77 7.21 4.21 -0.24
C SER A 77 6.81 2.79 0.11
N ARG A 78 7.70 1.81 -0.14
CA ARG A 78 7.49 0.38 0.10
C ARG A 78 8.72 -0.34 0.65
N LYS A 79 8.54 -1.60 1.06
CA LYS A 79 9.52 -2.47 1.73
C LYS A 79 10.03 -1.89 3.04
N LYS A 80 9.12 -1.33 3.84
CA LYS A 80 9.40 -0.73 5.14
C LYS A 80 8.28 -1.07 6.13
N GLN A 81 8.57 -0.87 7.41
CA GLN A 81 7.56 -0.91 8.46
C GLN A 81 6.94 0.48 8.60
N PHE A 82 5.61 0.53 8.52
CA PHE A 82 4.83 1.74 8.66
C PHE A 82 3.97 1.63 9.90
N LEU A 83 3.85 2.74 10.61
CA LEU A 83 2.98 2.86 11.77
C LEU A 83 1.56 3.20 11.27
N VAL A 84 0.61 2.29 11.50
CA VAL A 84 -0.77 2.42 11.02
C VAL A 84 -1.74 2.16 12.17
N ARG A 85 -2.99 2.60 12.04
CA ARG A 85 -4.00 2.43 13.09
C ARG A 85 -4.51 1.00 13.15
N ASN A 86 -4.72 0.50 14.35
CA ASN A 86 -5.37 -0.78 14.57
C ASN A 86 -6.90 -0.61 14.56
N SER A 87 -7.63 -1.52 13.91
CA SER A 87 -9.09 -1.50 13.88
C SER A 87 -9.67 -1.60 15.29
N THR A 88 -10.71 -0.82 15.56
CA THR A 88 -11.47 -0.91 16.81
C THR A 88 -12.49 -2.05 16.78
N LYS A 89 -12.89 -2.52 15.59
CA LYS A 89 -13.86 -3.60 15.40
C LYS A 89 -13.17 -4.96 15.37
N ASN A 90 -12.07 -5.06 14.63
CA ASN A 90 -11.30 -6.30 14.44
C ASN A 90 -9.81 -6.05 14.70
N PRO A 91 -9.42 -5.71 15.94
CA PRO A 91 -8.03 -5.41 16.27
C PRO A 91 -7.14 -6.64 16.10
N VAL A 92 -5.90 -6.40 15.67
CA VAL A 92 -4.84 -7.42 15.76
C VAL A 92 -4.41 -7.61 17.21
N ALA A 93 -4.01 -8.84 17.54
CA ALA A 93 -3.50 -9.20 18.86
C ALA A 93 -2.03 -9.64 18.78
N GLN A 94 -1.35 -9.76 19.93
CA GLN A 94 0.03 -10.23 19.99
C GLN A 94 0.24 -11.61 19.32
N ALA A 95 -0.79 -12.46 19.36
CA ALA A 95 -0.78 -13.78 18.71
C ALA A 95 -0.82 -13.72 17.17
N ASP A 96 -1.02 -12.54 16.60
CA ASP A 96 -1.08 -12.30 15.15
C ASP A 96 0.23 -11.74 14.60
N LEU A 97 1.28 -11.64 15.43
CA LEU A 97 2.61 -11.23 14.99
C LEU A 97 3.10 -12.10 13.82
N GLY A 98 3.54 -11.46 12.75
CA GLY A 98 3.99 -12.11 11.51
C GLY A 98 2.85 -12.62 10.61
N LYS A 99 1.59 -12.35 10.94
CA LYS A 99 0.44 -12.73 10.10
C LYS A 99 0.03 -11.60 9.14
N PRO A 100 -0.58 -11.94 7.99
CA PRO A 100 -1.15 -10.94 7.10
C PRO A 100 -2.27 -10.15 7.78
N VAL A 101 -2.34 -8.87 7.47
CA VAL A 101 -3.39 -7.93 7.89
C VAL A 101 -4.03 -7.27 6.68
N TYR A 102 -5.26 -6.83 6.84
CA TYR A 102 -6.09 -6.30 5.76
C TYR A 102 -6.35 -4.80 5.96
N ILE A 103 -6.62 -4.08 4.88
CA ILE A 103 -6.89 -2.65 4.91
C ILE A 103 -8.39 -2.46 5.21
N GLU A 104 -8.72 -1.85 6.34
CA GLU A 104 -10.10 -1.47 6.65
C GLU A 104 -10.45 -0.11 6.03
N ASP A 105 -9.51 0.85 6.11
CA ASP A 105 -9.64 2.17 5.52
C ASP A 105 -8.26 2.73 5.14
N ASN A 106 -8.20 4.00 4.74
CA ASN A 106 -6.98 4.65 4.26
C ASN A 106 -5.81 4.77 5.25
N GLN A 107 -6.01 4.44 6.53
CA GLN A 107 -5.00 4.50 7.59
C GLN A 107 -5.12 3.38 8.65
N THR A 108 -6.18 2.56 8.59
CA THR A 108 -6.53 1.54 9.58
C THR A 108 -6.42 0.13 8.99
N ILE A 109 -5.86 -0.79 9.78
CA ILE A 109 -5.79 -2.22 9.44
C ILE A 109 -6.77 -3.06 10.25
N SER A 110 -7.26 -4.13 9.64
CA SER A 110 -8.11 -5.16 10.23
C SER A 110 -7.36 -6.49 10.30
N LYS A 111 -7.67 -7.28 11.33
CA LYS A 111 -7.19 -8.65 11.48
C LYS A 111 -7.72 -9.61 10.42
N THR A 112 -8.95 -9.41 9.97
CA THR A 112 -9.64 -10.30 9.02
C THR A 112 -10.01 -9.56 7.75
N ASP A 113 -10.25 -10.31 6.68
CA ASP A 113 -10.59 -9.82 5.35
C ASP A 113 -12.08 -9.54 5.14
N ASP A 114 -12.88 -9.54 6.22
CA ASP A 114 -14.34 -9.44 6.20
C ASP A 114 -15.02 -10.41 5.20
N GLY A 115 -14.52 -11.66 5.14
CA GLY A 115 -15.05 -12.67 4.22
C GLY A 115 -14.55 -12.51 2.77
N GLY A 116 -13.39 -11.89 2.60
CA GLY A 116 -12.73 -11.65 1.32
C GLY A 116 -13.11 -10.33 0.67
N ASN A 117 -13.67 -9.37 1.42
CA ASN A 117 -14.04 -8.04 0.92
C ASN A 117 -12.94 -7.00 1.11
N LEU A 118 -12.01 -7.22 2.05
CA LEU A 118 -10.90 -6.32 2.31
C LEU A 118 -9.61 -6.76 1.62
N SER A 119 -8.88 -5.77 1.12
CA SER A 119 -7.60 -6.01 0.45
C SER A 119 -6.45 -6.23 1.44
N LEU A 120 -5.45 -7.02 1.03
CA LEU A 120 -4.26 -7.27 1.85
C LEU A 120 -3.47 -5.97 2.02
N GLY A 121 -3.18 -5.61 3.27
CA GLY A 121 -2.45 -4.39 3.63
C GLY A 121 -0.96 -4.62 3.86
N GLY A 122 -0.57 -5.78 4.38
CA GLY A 122 0.82 -6.11 4.70
C GLY A 122 0.91 -7.20 5.77
N VAL A 123 2.02 -7.22 6.51
CA VAL A 123 2.27 -8.17 7.60
C VAL A 123 2.46 -7.42 8.92
N PHE A 124 1.76 -7.85 9.97
CA PHE A 124 1.89 -7.23 11.29
C PHE A 124 3.23 -7.57 11.95
N MET A 125 3.97 -6.55 12.40
CA MET A 125 5.32 -6.65 12.95
C MET A 125 5.44 -6.23 14.42
N GLY A 126 4.35 -5.76 15.03
CA GLY A 126 4.31 -5.49 16.48
C GLY A 126 3.52 -4.24 16.82
N PHE A 127 3.21 -4.09 18.11
CA PHE A 127 2.60 -2.88 18.63
C PHE A 127 3.63 -1.77 18.78
N ASP A 128 3.18 -0.53 18.64
CA ASP A 128 4.02 0.58 19.02
C ASP A 128 3.99 0.82 20.53
N THR A 129 5.10 1.34 21.05
CA THR A 129 5.28 1.61 22.48
C THR A 129 4.83 3.02 22.88
N GLN A 130 4.67 3.91 21.91
CA GLN A 130 4.27 5.30 22.15
C GLN A 130 2.80 5.55 21.83
N TYR A 131 2.31 4.95 20.74
CA TYR A 131 0.92 5.06 20.29
C TYR A 131 0.21 3.71 20.45
N GLU A 132 -0.55 3.55 21.53
CA GLU A 132 -1.21 2.27 21.89
C GLU A 132 -2.31 1.84 20.89
N ASP A 133 -2.83 2.78 20.10
CA ASP A 133 -3.80 2.54 19.03
C ASP A 133 -3.12 2.19 17.69
N CYS A 134 -1.78 2.25 17.62
CA CYS A 134 -1.03 2.04 16.39
C CYS A 134 -0.19 0.76 16.43
N VAL A 135 0.04 0.23 15.23
CA VAL A 135 0.76 -1.01 14.98
C VAL A 135 1.73 -0.83 13.83
N TRP A 136 2.85 -1.55 13.91
CA TRP A 136 3.84 -1.62 12.86
C TRP A 136 3.44 -2.69 11.84
N VAL A 137 3.31 -2.29 10.58
CA VAL A 137 2.99 -3.19 9.47
C VAL A 137 4.07 -3.08 8.40
N GLU A 138 4.61 -4.21 7.97
CA GLU A 138 5.54 -4.29 6.84
C GLU A 138 4.76 -4.40 5.53
N ILE A 139 5.07 -3.49 4.60
CA ILE A 139 4.44 -3.35 3.27
C ILE A 139 5.54 -3.16 2.22
#